data_AF-C6T295-F1
#
_entry.id   AF-C6T295-F1
#
_cell.length_a   1.000
_cell.length_b   1.000
_cell.length_c   1.000
_cell.angle_alpha   90.00
_cell.angle_beta   90.00
_cell.angle_gamma   90.00
#
_symmetry.space_group_name_H-M   'P 1'
#
loop_
_entity.id
_entity.type
_entity.pdbx_description
1 polymer ?
#
loop_
_entity_poly.entity_id
_entity_poly.type
_entity_poly.pdbx_seq_one_letter_code
_entity_poly.pdbx_strand_id
1 'polypeptide(L)'
;MPSPVPTLLSKCTVFPDQKSTLGNLKLSVSDLPMLSCHYIQKGCLFTHPNLPLHSLNPLLKSSLSRTLSLFPPLAGRLITDSDSYVYIACSDAGVDFIHANATALRICDLLSQLDVPESFKEFFAFDRKVSYTGHFSPILAVQVTELADGVFIGCAVNHAVTDGTSFWNFFNTFAQLSRGASNCIRNIPDFHR
;
A
#
# COMPACT_ATOMS: atom_id res chain seq x y z
N MET A 1 -10.98 -4.57 27.97
CA MET A 1 -12.00 -5.02 27.00
C MET A 1 -11.32 -5.22 25.65
N PRO A 2 -11.69 -6.23 24.84
CA PRO A 2 -11.14 -6.33 23.49
C PRO A 2 -11.49 -5.05 22.72
N SER A 3 -10.48 -4.41 22.12
CA SER A 3 -10.70 -3.24 21.28
C SER A 3 -11.58 -3.63 20.09
N PRO A 4 -12.52 -2.80 19.65
CA PRO A 4 -13.36 -3.09 18.50
C PRO A 4 -12.49 -3.28 17.25
N VAL A 5 -12.64 -4.44 16.61
CA VAL A 5 -11.99 -4.77 15.34
C VAL A 5 -12.70 -4.02 14.21
N PRO A 6 -11.99 -3.40 13.26
CA PRO A 6 -12.60 -2.79 12.08
C PRO A 6 -13.48 -3.77 11.30
N THR A 7 -14.66 -3.33 10.91
CA THR A 7 -15.54 -4.09 10.02
C THR A 7 -15.16 -3.83 8.57
N LEU A 8 -14.87 -4.87 7.79
CA LEU A 8 -14.64 -4.76 6.35
C LEU A 8 -15.90 -4.26 5.64
N LEU A 9 -15.81 -3.14 4.91
CA LEU A 9 -16.90 -2.60 4.11
C LEU A 9 -16.80 -3.04 2.64
N SER A 10 -15.60 -2.94 2.06
CA SER A 10 -15.36 -3.41 0.68
C SER A 10 -13.90 -3.75 0.43
N LYS A 11 -13.68 -4.62 -0.56
CA LYS A 11 -12.36 -4.95 -1.09
C LYS A 11 -12.45 -5.01 -2.61
N CYS A 12 -11.49 -4.40 -3.30
CA CYS A 12 -11.37 -4.49 -4.76
C CYS A 12 -9.90 -4.45 -5.19
N THR A 13 -9.63 -4.87 -6.42
CA THR A 13 -8.32 -4.70 -7.05
C THR A 13 -8.27 -3.36 -7.78
N VAL A 14 -7.19 -2.60 -7.57
CA VAL A 14 -6.89 -1.38 -8.34
C VAL A 14 -5.75 -1.68 -9.29
N PHE A 15 -5.96 -1.37 -10.57
CA PHE A 15 -4.99 -1.56 -11.65
C PHE A 15 -4.34 -0.22 -12.02
N PRO A 16 -3.11 -0.22 -12.57
CA PRO A 16 -2.54 0.99 -13.14
C PRO A 16 -3.41 1.53 -14.27
N ASP A 17 -3.48 2.85 -14.43
CA ASP A 17 -4.28 3.50 -15.48
C ASP A 17 -3.60 3.47 -16.86
N GLN A 18 -2.30 3.16 -16.89
CA GLN A 18 -1.51 2.98 -18.10
C GLN A 18 -0.81 1.64 -18.05
N LYS A 19 -0.71 0.98 -19.21
CA LYS A 19 -0.02 -0.31 -19.31
C LYS A 19 1.48 -0.12 -19.11
N SER A 20 2.07 -0.93 -18.25
CA SER A 20 3.52 -0.97 -18.07
C SER A 20 4.23 -1.40 -19.36
N THR A 21 5.28 -0.67 -19.72
CA THR A 21 6.27 -1.07 -20.73
C THR A 21 7.54 -1.66 -20.11
N LEU A 22 7.60 -1.68 -18.76
CA LEU A 22 8.76 -2.15 -18.02
C LEU A 22 8.84 -3.68 -18.07
N GLY A 23 10.04 -4.20 -18.37
CA GLY A 23 10.31 -5.63 -18.30
C GLY A 23 10.35 -6.17 -16.87
N ASN A 24 10.67 -7.46 -16.74
CA ASN A 24 10.85 -8.08 -15.44
C ASN A 24 12.10 -7.52 -14.75
N LEU A 25 11.98 -7.13 -13.49
CA LEU A 25 13.10 -6.59 -12.70
C LEU A 25 13.70 -7.68 -11.82
N LYS A 26 14.97 -8.03 -12.04
CA LYS A 26 15.67 -9.01 -11.22
C LYS A 26 15.88 -8.46 -9.80
N LEU A 27 15.54 -9.23 -8.76
CA LEU A 27 15.86 -8.84 -7.38
C LEU A 27 17.38 -8.70 -7.21
N SER A 28 17.81 -7.64 -6.53
CA SER A 28 19.22 -7.45 -6.18
C SER A 28 19.63 -8.36 -5.03
N VAL A 29 20.93 -8.48 -4.78
CA VAL A 29 21.47 -9.24 -3.65
C VAL A 29 20.96 -8.70 -2.31
N SER A 30 20.74 -7.38 -2.19
CA SER A 30 20.17 -6.78 -0.98
C SER A 30 18.68 -7.05 -0.80
N ASP A 31 17.95 -7.34 -1.89
CA ASP A 31 16.51 -7.61 -1.84
C ASP A 31 16.21 -9.06 -1.42
N LEU A 32 17.10 -10.01 -1.76
CA LEU A 32 16.86 -11.44 -1.53
C LEU A 32 16.64 -11.82 -0.05
N PRO A 33 17.43 -11.33 0.94
CA PRO A 33 17.17 -11.64 2.34
C PRO A 33 15.77 -11.22 2.80
N MET A 34 15.23 -10.14 2.21
CA MET A 34 13.91 -9.61 2.57
C MET A 34 12.76 -10.52 2.15
N LEU A 35 12.99 -11.53 1.29
CA LEU A 35 11.99 -12.55 0.95
C LEU A 35 11.50 -13.31 2.20
N SER A 36 12.35 -13.45 3.21
CA SER A 36 12.01 -14.10 4.50
C SER A 36 11.36 -13.13 5.51
N CYS A 37 11.36 -11.83 5.24
CA CYS A 37 10.77 -10.82 6.10
C CYS A 37 9.27 -10.64 5.82
N HIS A 38 8.54 -10.13 6.81
CA HIS A 38 7.16 -9.71 6.58
C HIS A 38 7.07 -8.51 5.65
N TYR A 39 5.90 -8.30 5.05
CA TYR A 39 5.54 -7.06 4.38
C TYR A 39 5.71 -5.89 5.37
N ILE A 40 6.23 -4.76 4.89
CA ILE A 40 6.28 -3.53 5.69
C ILE A 40 4.87 -2.94 5.79
N GLN A 41 4.51 -2.47 6.98
CA GLN A 41 3.24 -1.81 7.25
C GLN A 41 3.51 -0.40 7.77
N LYS A 42 2.99 0.59 7.05
CA LYS A 42 3.14 2.02 7.35
C LYS A 42 1.91 2.77 6.89
N GLY A 43 1.49 3.77 7.65
CA GLY A 43 0.28 4.52 7.35
C GLY A 43 0.22 5.83 8.11
N CYS A 44 -0.75 6.64 7.74
CA CYS A 44 -0.95 7.96 8.32
C CYS A 44 -2.38 8.09 8.86
N LEU A 45 -2.47 8.73 10.03
CA LEU A 45 -3.72 9.09 10.67
C LEU A 45 -4.07 10.53 10.30
N PHE A 46 -5.30 10.75 9.85
CA PHE A 46 -5.80 12.05 9.45
C PHE A 46 -7.10 12.37 10.19
N THR A 47 -7.29 13.63 10.55
CA THR A 47 -8.62 14.14 10.93
C THR A 47 -9.57 14.02 9.75
N HIS A 48 -10.88 14.12 10.03
CA HIS A 48 -11.89 14.07 8.99
C HIS A 48 -11.54 15.01 7.82
N PRO A 49 -11.44 14.49 6.58
CA PRO A 49 -11.14 15.34 5.45
C PRO A 49 -12.31 16.31 5.20
N ASN A 50 -12.00 17.48 4.66
CA ASN A 50 -13.01 18.43 4.15
C ASN A 50 -13.62 17.94 2.82
N LEU A 51 -13.95 16.66 2.77
CA LEU A 51 -14.49 15.94 1.63
C LEU A 51 -15.46 14.87 2.17
N PRO A 52 -16.65 14.70 1.58
CA PRO A 52 -17.51 13.60 1.95
C PRO A 52 -16.81 12.24 1.79
N LEU A 53 -16.96 11.33 2.75
CA LEU A 53 -16.33 10.00 2.73
C LEU A 53 -16.67 9.20 1.46
N HIS A 54 -17.91 9.34 0.97
CA HIS A 54 -18.35 8.68 -0.28
C HIS A 54 -17.58 9.17 -1.52
N SER A 55 -16.97 10.36 -1.47
CA SER A 55 -16.11 10.90 -2.52
C SER A 55 -14.62 10.56 -2.29
N LEU A 56 -14.22 10.27 -1.05
CA LEU A 56 -12.83 9.97 -0.69
C LEU A 56 -12.34 8.67 -1.34
N ASN A 57 -13.09 7.58 -1.23
CA ASN A 57 -12.65 6.29 -1.77
C ASN A 57 -12.49 6.29 -3.31
N PRO A 58 -13.43 6.83 -4.10
CA PRO A 58 -13.22 6.99 -5.55
C PRO A 58 -11.99 7.83 -5.89
N LEU A 59 -11.77 8.93 -5.17
CA LEU A 59 -10.59 9.78 -5.35
C LEU A 59 -9.29 9.00 -5.08
N LEU A 60 -9.20 8.32 -3.93
CA LEU A 60 -8.03 7.52 -3.57
C LEU A 60 -7.79 6.36 -4.54
N LYS A 61 -8.84 5.68 -5.00
CA LYS A 61 -8.70 4.61 -6.01
C LYS A 61 -8.18 5.15 -7.34
N SER A 62 -8.71 6.28 -7.82
CA SER A 62 -8.25 6.94 -9.05
C SER A 62 -6.80 7.39 -8.94
N SER A 63 -6.43 8.03 -7.83
CA SER A 63 -5.06 8.48 -7.59
C SER A 63 -4.09 7.32 -7.41
N LEU A 64 -4.51 6.23 -6.77
CA LEU A 64 -3.72 5.01 -6.65
C LEU A 64 -3.47 4.40 -8.03
N SER A 65 -4.50 4.28 -8.87
CA SER A 65 -4.38 3.80 -10.26
C SER A 65 -3.35 4.60 -11.05
N ARG A 66 -3.40 5.93 -11.00
CA ARG A 66 -2.39 6.81 -11.62
C ARG A 66 -1.00 6.66 -11.01
N THR A 67 -0.91 6.46 -9.70
CA THR A 67 0.38 6.26 -9.02
C THR A 67 1.01 4.95 -9.47
N LEU A 68 0.25 3.87 -9.59
CA LEU A 68 0.77 2.55 -9.98
C LEU A 68 1.41 2.58 -11.37
N SER A 69 0.93 3.42 -12.28
CA SER A 69 1.57 3.61 -13.60
C SER A 69 2.97 4.22 -13.51
N LEU A 70 3.25 4.97 -12.43
CA LEU A 70 4.57 5.53 -12.13
C LEU A 70 5.44 4.56 -11.32
N PHE A 71 4.83 3.55 -10.70
CA PHE A 71 5.50 2.51 -9.91
C PHE A 71 5.10 1.10 -10.39
N PRO A 72 5.36 0.72 -11.66
CA PRO A 72 4.90 -0.56 -12.20
C PRO A 72 5.22 -1.81 -11.37
N PRO A 73 6.40 -1.91 -10.70
CA PRO A 73 6.72 -3.08 -9.88
C PRO A 73 5.70 -3.34 -8.76
N LEU A 74 5.04 -2.31 -8.24
CA LEU A 74 4.07 -2.44 -7.15
C LEU A 74 2.74 -3.06 -7.59
N ALA A 75 2.41 -2.99 -8.88
CA ALA A 75 1.26 -3.69 -9.47
C ALA A 75 1.64 -5.07 -10.01
N GLY A 76 2.89 -5.51 -9.85
CA GLY A 76 3.41 -6.77 -10.38
C GLY A 76 3.20 -7.98 -9.46
N ARG A 77 3.93 -9.06 -9.75
CA ARG A 77 4.06 -10.27 -8.90
C ARG A 77 5.50 -10.77 -8.91
N LEU A 78 5.92 -11.49 -7.89
CA LEU A 78 7.21 -12.19 -7.95
C LEU A 78 7.11 -13.39 -8.90
N ILE A 79 8.19 -13.65 -9.62
CA ILE A 79 8.37 -14.86 -10.43
C ILE A 79 9.77 -15.40 -10.21
N THR A 80 9.95 -16.70 -10.41
CA THR A 80 11.27 -17.35 -10.37
C THR A 80 11.52 -18.00 -11.74
N ASP A 81 12.70 -17.78 -12.32
CA ASP A 81 13.10 -18.40 -13.58
C ASP A 81 13.69 -19.81 -13.38
N SER A 82 14.08 -20.47 -14.47
CA SER A 82 14.68 -21.81 -14.45
C SER A 82 16.03 -21.86 -13.71
N ASP A 83 16.74 -20.73 -13.63
CA ASP A 83 18.03 -20.61 -12.97
C ASP A 83 17.90 -20.20 -11.49
N SER A 84 16.66 -20.22 -10.96
CA SER A 84 16.32 -19.86 -9.58
C SER A 84 16.55 -18.39 -9.22
N TYR A 85 16.62 -17.50 -10.21
CA TYR A 85 16.59 -16.07 -9.96
C TYR A 85 15.16 -15.57 -9.76
N VAL A 86 14.97 -14.71 -8.76
CA VAL A 86 13.69 -14.09 -8.46
C VAL A 86 13.60 -12.73 -9.15
N TYR A 87 12.47 -12.45 -9.79
CA TYR A 87 12.16 -11.19 -10.46
C TYR A 87 10.83 -10.65 -9.99
N ILE A 88 10.64 -9.35 -10.19
CA ILE A 88 9.33 -8.72 -10.17
C ILE A 88 8.83 -8.69 -11.62
N ALA A 89 7.79 -9.44 -11.91
CA ALA A 89 7.05 -9.33 -13.17
C ALA A 89 6.15 -8.09 -13.11
N CYS A 90 6.48 -7.06 -13.89
CA CYS A 90 5.70 -5.83 -14.01
C CYS A 90 4.47 -6.05 -14.91
N SER A 91 3.58 -6.94 -14.45
CA SER A 91 2.49 -7.53 -15.24
C SER A 91 1.14 -6.80 -15.12
N ASP A 92 1.10 -5.66 -14.45
CA ASP A 92 -0.13 -4.90 -14.18
C ASP A 92 -1.24 -5.72 -13.48
N ALA A 93 -0.85 -6.74 -12.70
CA ALA A 93 -1.77 -7.61 -11.96
C ALA A 93 -2.54 -6.90 -10.81
N GLY A 94 -2.26 -5.61 -10.60
CA GLY A 94 -2.97 -4.73 -9.67
C GLY A 94 -2.66 -5.00 -8.20
N VAL A 95 -3.27 -4.17 -7.35
CA VAL A 95 -3.06 -4.11 -5.90
C VAL A 95 -4.39 -4.21 -5.15
N ASP A 96 -4.35 -4.68 -3.90
CA ASP A 96 -5.55 -4.72 -3.07
C ASP A 96 -5.88 -3.32 -2.54
N PHE A 97 -7.13 -2.88 -2.70
CA PHE A 97 -7.68 -1.71 -2.03
C PHE A 97 -8.82 -2.14 -1.10
N ILE A 98 -8.67 -1.82 0.18
CA ILE A 98 -9.56 -2.25 1.25
C ILE A 98 -10.18 -1.02 1.91
N HIS A 99 -11.47 -1.08 2.18
CA HIS A 99 -12.19 -0.06 2.93
C HIS A 99 -12.83 -0.71 4.14
N ALA A 100 -12.57 -0.16 5.33
CA ALA A 100 -13.02 -0.68 6.61
C ALA A 100 -13.63 0.44 7.47
N ASN A 101 -14.50 0.04 8.39
CA ASN A 101 -15.16 0.90 9.35
C ASN A 101 -14.72 0.56 10.77
N ALA A 102 -14.18 1.54 11.48
CA ALA A 102 -13.84 1.48 12.89
C ALA A 102 -14.37 2.73 13.63
N THR A 103 -15.57 3.21 13.26
CA THR A 103 -16.25 4.37 13.88
C THR A 103 -16.58 4.20 15.38
N ALA A 104 -16.30 3.04 15.97
CA ALA A 104 -16.29 2.85 17.42
C ALA A 104 -15.04 3.45 18.10
N LEU A 105 -14.02 3.84 17.32
CA LEU A 105 -12.76 4.42 17.77
C LEU A 105 -12.63 5.87 17.28
N ARG A 106 -12.05 6.72 18.12
CA ARG A 106 -11.60 8.08 17.80
C ARG A 106 -10.09 8.15 17.72
N ILE A 107 -9.57 9.19 17.07
CA ILE A 107 -8.13 9.49 17.03
C ILE A 107 -7.53 9.55 18.44
N CYS A 108 -8.21 10.19 19.39
CA CYS A 108 -7.72 10.30 20.76
C CYS A 108 -7.59 8.93 21.45
N ASP A 109 -8.43 7.96 21.12
CA ASP A 109 -8.38 6.61 21.69
C ASP A 109 -7.11 5.87 21.23
N LEU A 110 -6.62 6.20 20.03
CA LEU A 110 -5.42 5.60 19.43
C LEU A 110 -4.13 6.27 19.92
N LEU A 111 -4.18 7.58 20.20
CA LEU A 111 -3.00 8.38 20.58
C LEU A 111 -2.81 8.54 22.09
N SER A 112 -3.83 8.25 22.91
CA SER A 112 -3.77 8.42 24.37
C SER A 112 -3.03 7.29 25.10
N GLN A 113 -2.70 6.21 24.40
CA GLN A 113 -1.99 5.08 24.97
C GLN A 113 -0.46 5.31 24.91
N LEU A 114 0.26 4.84 25.93
CA LEU A 114 1.73 4.84 25.97
C LEU A 114 2.32 3.92 24.89
N ASP A 115 1.64 2.82 24.63
CA ASP A 115 1.99 1.84 23.61
C ASP A 115 1.00 1.89 22.43
N VAL A 116 1.43 1.41 21.26
CA VAL A 116 0.53 1.30 20.10
C VAL A 116 -0.56 0.24 20.42
N PRO A 117 -1.86 0.60 20.33
CA PRO A 117 -2.93 -0.35 20.60
C PRO A 117 -2.87 -1.56 19.67
N GLU A 118 -3.17 -2.76 20.17
CA GLU A 118 -3.17 -3.99 19.35
C GLU A 118 -4.15 -3.90 18.16
N SER A 119 -5.26 -3.18 18.33
CA SER A 119 -6.24 -2.91 17.27
C SER A 119 -5.67 -2.12 16.09
N PHE A 120 -4.56 -1.41 16.28
CA PHE A 120 -3.89 -0.69 15.19
C PHE A 120 -3.34 -1.64 14.12
N LYS A 121 -3.08 -2.91 14.47
CA LYS A 121 -2.67 -3.94 13.50
C LYS A 121 -3.77 -4.24 12.48
N GLU A 122 -5.02 -4.19 12.91
CA GLU A 122 -6.20 -4.42 12.06
C GLU A 122 -6.42 -3.29 11.04
N PHE A 123 -5.71 -2.16 11.18
CA PHE A 123 -5.80 -1.04 10.25
C PHE A 123 -4.91 -1.23 9.02
N PHE A 124 -4.15 -2.33 8.99
CA PHE A 124 -3.30 -2.73 7.88
C PHE A 124 -3.77 -4.05 7.28
N ALA A 125 -3.64 -4.15 5.97
CA ALA A 125 -3.75 -5.41 5.28
C ALA A 125 -2.50 -6.29 5.50
N PHE A 126 -2.61 -7.57 5.15
CA PHE A 126 -1.46 -8.49 5.07
C PHE A 126 -0.68 -8.64 6.38
N ASP A 127 -1.37 -8.69 7.52
CA ASP A 127 -0.71 -8.98 8.80
C ASP A 127 0.13 -10.26 8.72
N ARG A 128 1.36 -10.18 9.22
CA ARG A 128 2.37 -11.27 9.23
C ARG A 128 2.63 -11.93 7.87
N LYS A 129 2.26 -11.29 6.76
CA LYS A 129 2.48 -11.85 5.43
C LYS A 129 3.95 -11.82 5.09
N VAL A 130 4.51 -12.97 4.72
CA VAL A 130 5.93 -13.10 4.33
C VAL A 130 6.13 -12.66 2.89
N SER A 131 7.19 -11.91 2.61
CA SER A 131 7.50 -11.33 1.29
C SER A 131 7.62 -12.36 0.17
N TYR A 132 8.08 -13.59 0.45
CA TYR A 132 8.10 -14.67 -0.54
C TYR A 132 6.71 -14.97 -1.14
N THR A 133 5.63 -14.72 -0.40
CA THR A 133 4.25 -14.91 -0.89
C THR A 133 3.87 -13.97 -2.04
N GLY A 134 4.69 -12.96 -2.35
CA GLY A 134 4.52 -12.07 -3.52
C GLY A 134 4.46 -12.80 -4.86
N HIS A 135 4.83 -14.09 -4.91
CA HIS A 135 4.60 -14.97 -6.06
C HIS A 135 3.12 -15.21 -6.34
N PHE A 136 2.30 -15.24 -5.29
CA PHE A 136 0.88 -15.61 -5.35
C PHE A 136 -0.04 -14.51 -4.82
N SER A 137 0.53 -13.37 -4.45
CA SER A 137 -0.17 -12.29 -3.75
C SER A 137 0.22 -10.93 -4.29
N PRO A 138 -0.66 -9.92 -4.17
CA PRO A 138 -0.29 -8.54 -4.48
C PRO A 138 0.98 -8.10 -3.74
N ILE A 139 1.80 -7.32 -4.44
CA ILE A 139 2.99 -6.69 -3.87
C ILE A 139 2.60 -5.59 -2.89
N LEU A 140 1.51 -4.86 -3.16
CA LEU A 140 0.99 -3.77 -2.35
C LEU A 140 -0.49 -4.00 -2.00
N ALA A 141 -0.88 -3.53 -0.82
CA ALA A 141 -2.26 -3.25 -0.45
C ALA A 141 -2.38 -1.87 0.20
N VAL A 142 -3.49 -1.18 -0.06
CA VAL A 142 -3.89 0.06 0.61
C VAL A 142 -5.20 -0.17 1.35
N GLN A 143 -5.24 0.16 2.63
CA GLN A 143 -6.43 0.10 3.47
C GLN A 143 -6.82 1.48 3.95
N VAL A 144 -8.08 1.85 3.73
CA VAL A 144 -8.71 3.06 4.27
C VAL A 144 -9.65 2.64 5.39
N THR A 145 -9.35 3.06 6.61
CA THR A 145 -10.15 2.74 7.80
C THR A 145 -10.81 4.02 8.33
N GLU A 146 -12.14 4.05 8.31
CA GLU A 146 -12.93 5.18 8.84
C GLU A 146 -12.98 5.13 10.37
N LEU A 147 -12.76 6.27 11.01
CA LEU A 147 -12.89 6.47 12.45
C LEU A 147 -14.02 7.45 12.74
N ALA A 148 -14.44 7.57 14.00
CA ALA A 148 -15.52 8.48 14.39
C ALA A 148 -15.21 9.96 14.04
N ASP A 149 -13.94 10.35 14.11
CA ASP A 149 -13.46 11.72 13.94
C ASP A 149 -12.30 11.84 12.93
N GLY A 150 -12.04 10.77 12.16
CA GLY A 150 -10.89 10.72 11.26
C GLY A 150 -10.87 9.57 10.28
N VAL A 151 -9.73 9.42 9.60
CA VAL A 151 -9.45 8.32 8.69
C VAL A 151 -8.00 7.89 8.85
N PHE A 152 -7.76 6.58 8.84
CA PHE A 152 -6.43 6.01 8.76
C PHE A 152 -6.20 5.44 7.36
N ILE A 153 -5.08 5.80 6.74
CA ILE A 153 -4.67 5.25 5.43
C ILE A 153 -3.41 4.43 5.66
N GLY A 154 -3.58 3.10 5.70
CA GLY A 154 -2.52 2.12 5.86
C GLY A 154 -2.07 1.55 4.51
N CYS A 155 -0.77 1.27 4.39
CA CYS A 155 -0.20 0.52 3.28
C CYS A 155 0.56 -0.69 3.83
N ALA A 156 0.41 -1.82 3.15
CA ALA A 156 1.22 -3.02 3.38
C ALA A 156 1.92 -3.39 2.06
N VAL A 157 3.25 -3.42 2.04
CA VAL A 157 4.01 -3.67 0.82
C VAL A 157 5.15 -4.67 1.04
N ASN A 158 5.41 -5.47 0.00
CA ASN A 158 6.42 -6.51 0.01
C ASN A 158 7.82 -5.93 0.27
N HIS A 159 8.51 -6.43 1.30
CA HIS A 159 9.78 -5.84 1.72
C HIS A 159 10.94 -6.18 0.75
N ALA A 160 10.83 -7.26 -0.01
CA ALA A 160 11.78 -7.58 -1.06
C ALA A 160 11.64 -6.68 -2.31
N VAL A 161 10.58 -5.89 -2.40
CA VAL A 161 10.37 -4.93 -3.50
C VAL A 161 10.64 -3.49 -3.06
N THR A 162 10.53 -3.19 -1.76
CA THR A 162 10.62 -1.83 -1.24
C THR A 162 11.37 -1.78 0.10
N ASP A 163 12.23 -0.77 0.22
CA ASP A 163 12.76 -0.27 1.49
C ASP A 163 11.93 0.93 2.02
N GLY A 164 12.34 1.50 3.15
CA GLY A 164 11.65 2.66 3.73
C GLY A 164 11.66 3.91 2.84
N THR A 165 12.73 4.15 2.08
CA THR A 165 12.87 5.33 1.22
C THR A 165 11.93 5.24 0.01
N SER A 166 11.98 4.12 -0.69
CA SER A 166 11.12 3.80 -1.83
C SER A 166 9.65 3.76 -1.44
N PHE A 167 9.31 3.21 -0.26
CA PHE A 167 7.96 3.26 0.30
C PHE A 167 7.44 4.69 0.43
N TRP A 168 8.19 5.58 1.09
CA TRP A 168 7.75 6.96 1.29
C TRP A 168 7.74 7.75 -0.01
N ASN A 169 8.59 7.41 -0.99
CA ASN A 169 8.48 7.99 -2.32
C ASN A 169 7.12 7.65 -2.98
N PHE A 170 6.72 6.37 -2.95
CA PHE A 170 5.41 5.94 -3.41
C PHE A 170 4.28 6.64 -2.65
N PHE A 171 4.30 6.61 -1.31
CA PHE A 171 3.23 7.15 -0.48
C PHE A 171 3.07 8.67 -0.67
N ASN A 172 4.18 9.42 -0.79
CA ASN A 172 4.15 10.84 -1.06
C ASN A 172 3.63 11.16 -2.46
N THR A 173 3.99 10.36 -3.47
CA THR A 173 3.47 10.52 -4.83
C THR A 173 1.97 10.23 -4.88
N PHE A 174 1.52 9.17 -4.20
CA PHE A 174 0.10 8.86 -4.05
C PHE A 174 -0.66 10.01 -3.38
N ALA A 175 -0.11 10.60 -2.33
CA ALA A 175 -0.70 11.75 -1.65
C ALA A 175 -0.73 13.01 -2.55
N GLN A 176 0.31 13.26 -3.35
CA GLN A 176 0.34 14.38 -4.32
C GLN A 176 -0.76 14.24 -5.38
N LEU A 177 -0.89 13.04 -5.97
CA LEU A 177 -1.93 12.75 -6.96
C LEU A 177 -3.34 12.82 -6.35
N SER A 178 -3.51 12.39 -5.10
CA SER A 178 -4.77 12.53 -4.35
C SER A 178 -5.19 13.99 -4.12
N ARG A 179 -4.26 14.94 -4.12
CA ARG A 179 -4.55 16.38 -4.07
C ARG A 179 -4.78 17.03 -5.45
N GLY A 180 -4.79 16.25 -6.53
CA GLY A 180 -4.94 16.75 -7.89
C GLY A 180 -3.68 17.38 -8.50
N ALA A 181 -2.52 17.28 -7.84
CA ALA A 181 -1.26 17.82 -8.33
C ALA A 181 -0.70 16.95 -9.47
N SER A 182 -1.15 17.19 -10.70
CA SER A 182 -0.74 16.42 -11.89
C SER A 182 0.56 16.95 -12.53
N ASN A 183 0.90 18.22 -12.32
CA ASN A 183 1.93 18.92 -13.09
C ASN A 183 3.29 19.03 -12.38
N CYS A 184 3.50 18.34 -11.25
CA CYS A 184 4.68 18.52 -10.40
C CYS A 184 5.16 17.22 -9.72
N ILE A 185 5.05 16.07 -10.38
CA ILE A 185 5.64 14.83 -9.85
C ILE A 185 7.15 14.88 -10.09
N ARG A 186 7.94 15.11 -9.03
CA ARG A 186 9.39 15.37 -9.14
C ARG A 186 10.26 14.14 -8.91
N ASN A 187 9.74 13.10 -8.27
CA ASN A 187 10.52 11.96 -7.77
C ASN A 187 10.08 10.64 -8.41
N ILE A 188 9.94 10.62 -9.74
CA ILE A 188 9.63 9.38 -10.45
C ILE A 188 10.83 8.43 -10.27
N PRO A 189 10.61 7.20 -9.77
CA PRO A 189 11.69 6.24 -9.61
C PRO A 189 12.28 5.84 -10.97
N ASP A 190 13.60 5.69 -10.99
CA ASP A 190 14.32 5.08 -12.11
C ASP A 190 14.42 3.57 -11.87
N PHE A 191 13.99 2.78 -12.86
CA PHE A 191 14.02 1.32 -12.83
C PHE A 191 15.06 0.74 -13.80
N HIS A 192 15.83 1.58 -14.49
CA HIS A 192 16.99 1.14 -15.25
C HIS A 192 18.10 0.68 -14.30
N ARG A 193 18.79 -0.39 -14.67
CA ARG A 193 19.96 -0.93 -13.98
C ARG A 193 21.16 -0.91 -14.90
#